data_AF-A0A7C5S8G4-F1
#
_entry.id   AF-A0A7C5S8G4-F1
#
_cell.length_a   1.000
_cell.length_b   1.000
_cell.length_c   1.000
_cell.angle_alpha   90.00
_cell.angle_beta   90.00
_cell.angle_gamma   90.00
#
_symmetry.space_group_name_H-M   'P 1'
#
loop_
_entity.id
_entity.type
_entity.pdbx_description
1 polymer ?
#
loop_
_entity_poly.entity_id
_entity_poly.type
_entity_poly.pdbx_seq_one_letter_code
_entity_poly.pdbx_strand_id
1 'polypeptide(L)' 'MPTVSVKESESFEIALKRFKKQCEKEGILSEIKKREHYEKPSVKRKKKIMAARKKALRKMRFAQGR' A
#
# COMPACT_ATOMS: atom_id res chain seq x y z
N MET A 1 3.77 -10.98 -3.48
CA MET A 1 5.23 -11.04 -3.61
C MET A 1 5.56 -10.37 -4.93
N PRO A 2 6.22 -9.22 -4.91
CA PRO A 2 6.34 -8.35 -6.07
C PRO A 2 7.42 -8.88 -7.00
N THR A 3 7.05 -9.12 -8.25
CA THR A 3 7.96 -9.54 -9.31
C THR A 3 8.10 -8.42 -10.33
N VAL A 4 9.32 -7.93 -10.55
CA VAL A 4 9.64 -6.93 -11.58
C VAL A 4 10.56 -7.56 -12.60
N SER A 5 10.10 -7.66 -13.85
CA SER A 5 10.95 -8.05 -14.98
C SER A 5 11.67 -6.81 -15.48
N VAL A 6 13.00 -6.84 -15.50
CA VAL A 6 13.84 -5.79 -16.06
C VAL A 6 14.09 -6.12 -17.53
N LYS A 7 13.89 -5.16 -18.43
CA LYS A 7 14.29 -5.29 -19.85
C LYS A 7 15.69 -4.71 -20.04
N GLU A 8 16.46 -5.25 -20.98
CA GLU A 8 17.87 -4.85 -21.23
C GLU A 8 18.05 -3.36 -21.55
N SER A 9 17.01 -2.67 -22.01
CA SER A 9 17.04 -1.23 -22.32
C SER A 9 16.72 -0.31 -21.13
N GLU A 10 16.47 -0.85 -19.92
CA GLU A 10 16.05 -0.05 -18.77
C GLU A 10 17.22 0.21 -17.79
N SER A 11 17.41 1.47 -17.39
CA SER A 11 18.34 1.78 -16.30
C SER A 11 17.90 1.12 -15.00
N PHE A 12 18.87 0.52 -14.30
CA PHE A 12 18.69 -0.16 -13.02
C PHE A 12 17.89 0.67 -11.99
N GLU A 13 18.13 1.99 -11.93
CA GLU A 13 17.43 2.89 -11.00
C GLU A 13 15.90 2.93 -11.24
N ILE A 14 15.49 2.84 -12.51
CA ILE A 14 14.07 2.86 -12.90
C ILE A 14 13.41 1.55 -12.47
N ALA A 15 14.08 0.42 -12.68
CA ALA A 15 13.63 -0.89 -12.22
C ALA A 15 13.46 -0.92 -10.69
N LEU A 16 14.44 -0.39 -9.95
CA LEU A 16 14.39 -0.31 -8.49
C LEU A 16 13.22 0.56 -8.01
N LYS A 17 12.97 1.70 -8.67
CA LYS A 17 11.84 2.58 -8.33
C LYS A 17 10.50 1.89 -8.55
N ARG A 18 10.34 1.11 -9.63
CA ARG A 18 9.13 0.31 -9.88
C ARG A 18 8.94 -0.77 -8.83
N PHE A 19 10.02 -1.47 -8.46
CA PHE A 19 9.99 -2.48 -7.41
C PHE A 19 9.54 -1.90 -6.07
N LYS A 20 10.14 -0.78 -5.64
CA LYS A 20 9.72 -0.07 -4.41
C LYS A 20 8.24 0.30 -4.46
N LYS A 21 7.76 0.86 -5.57
CA LYS A 21 6.34 1.19 -5.76
C LYS A 21 5.43 -0.04 -5.73
N GLN A 22 5.88 -1.19 -6.22
CA GLN A 22 5.12 -2.43 -6.20
C GLN A 22 5.07 -3.03 -4.80
N CYS A 23 6.17 -3.00 -4.04
CA CYS A 23 6.21 -3.36 -2.61
C CYS A 23 5.26 -2.47 -1.78
N GLU A 24 5.23 -1.17 -2.06
CA GLU A 24 4.30 -0.22 -1.42
C GLU A 24 2.84 -0.53 -1.79
N LYS A 25 2.56 -0.85 -3.06
CA LYS A 25 1.23 -1.19 -3.55
C LYS A 25 0.70 -2.49 -2.94
N GLU A 26 1.55 -3.52 -2.83
CA GLU A 26 1.21 -4.77 -2.13
C GLU A 26 1.06 -4.56 -0.62
N GLY A 27 1.65 -3.49 -0.07
CA GLY A 27 1.47 -3.12 1.33
C GLY A 27 2.22 -4.04 2.30
N ILE A 28 3.28 -4.71 1.84
CA ILE A 28 4.05 -5.70 2.62
C ILE A 28 4.53 -5.11 3.95
N LEU A 29 5.07 -3.88 3.94
CA LEU A 29 5.50 -3.18 5.16
C LEU A 29 4.34 -2.89 6.13
N SER A 30 3.15 -2.62 5.59
CA SER A 30 1.95 -2.41 6.41
C SER A 30 1.40 -3.73 6.97
N GLU A 31 1.69 -4.85 6.31
CA GLU A 31 1.30 -6.18 6.77
C GLU A 31 2.22 -6.70 7.87
N ILE A 32 3.53 -6.49 7.73
CA ILE A 32 4.52 -6.78 8.78
C ILE A 32 4.12 -6.07 10.09
N LYS A 33 3.90 -4.76 10.04
CA LYS A 33 3.46 -3.96 11.21
C LYS A 33 2.14 -4.42 11.86
N LYS A 34 1.24 -5.04 11.08
CA LYS A 34 -0.03 -5.57 11.60
C LYS A 34 0.13 -6.96 12.24
N ARG A 35 1.20 -7.68 11.88
CA ARG A 35 1.49 -9.04 12.33
C ARG A 35 2.53 -9.07 13.46
N GLU A 36 3.27 -7.99 13.68
CA GLU A 36 4.25 -7.83 14.76
C GLU A 36 3.67 -8.16 16.15
N HIS A 37 2.42 -7.77 16.41
CA HIS A 37 1.76 -8.01 17.69
C HIS A 37 0.33 -8.50 17.50
N TYR A 38 -0.16 -9.31 18.45
CA TYR A 38 -1.55 -9.72 18.47
C TYR A 38 -2.46 -8.51 18.72
N GLU A 39 -3.37 -8.29 17.78
CA GLU A 39 -4.40 -7.26 17.91
C GLU A 39 -5.77 -7.93 18.06
N LYS A 40 -6.47 -7.61 19.15
CA LYS A 40 -7.82 -8.13 19.41
C LYS A 40 -8.73 -7.88 18.19
N PRO A 41 -9.57 -8.84 17.79
CA PRO A 41 -10.40 -8.72 16.57
C PRO A 41 -11.27 -7.46 16.51
N SER A 42 -11.74 -6.96 17.66
CA SER A 42 -12.49 -5.69 17.75
C SER A 42 -11.66 -4.48 17.28
N VAL A 43 -10.40 -4.39 17.71
CA VAL A 43 -9.50 -3.28 17.33
C VAL A 43 -9.13 -3.38 15.85
N LYS A 44 -8.88 -4.58 15.35
CA LYS A 44 -8.66 -4.85 13.92
C LYS A 44 -9.84 -4.40 13.06
N ARG A 45 -11.08 -4.71 13.48
CA ARG A 45 -12.32 -4.26 12.80
C ARG A 45 -12.43 -2.73 12.82
N LYS A 46 -12.20 -2.08 13.97
CA LYS A 46 -12.24 -0.61 14.10
C LYS A 46 -11.22 0.06 13.18
N LYS A 47 -9.96 -0.41 13.18
CA LYS A 47 -8.90 0.11 12.28
C LYS A 47 -9.26 -0.05 10.80
N LYS A 48 -9.84 -1.20 10.41
CA LYS A 48 -10.30 -1.44 9.03
C LYS A 48 -11.35 -0.42 8.58
N ILE A 49 -12.34 -0.15 9.42
CA ILE A 49 -13.42 0.81 9.12
C ILE A 49 -12.85 2.24 8.99
N MET A 50 -11.98 2.64 9.92
CA MET A 50 -11.36 3.97 9.87
C MET A 50 -10.49 4.15 8.62
N ALA A 51 -9.72 3.14 8.23
CA ALA A 51 -8.92 3.16 7.01
C ALA A 51 -9.79 3.27 5.75
N ALA A 52 -10.91 2.54 5.70
CA ALA A 52 -11.87 2.63 4.59
C ALA A 52 -12.51 4.02 4.49
N ARG A 53 -12.95 4.60 5.61
CA ARG A 53 -13.49 5.97 5.67
C ARG A 53 -12.47 7.00 5.17
N LYS A 54 -11.23 6.94 5.66
CA LYS A 54 -10.15 7.84 5.22
C LYS A 54 -9.88 7.71 3.71
N LYS A 55 -9.92 6.50 3.17
CA LYS A 55 -9.76 6.25 1.72
C LYS A 55 -10.92 6.84 0.91
N ALA A 56 -12.15 6.69 1.37
CA ALA A 56 -13.33 7.27 0.72
C ALA A 56 -13.29 8.80 0.69
N LEU A 57 -12.98 9.43 1.83
CA LEU A 57 -12.83 10.89 1.93
C LEU A 57 -11.74 11.42 0.99
N ARG A 58 -10.60 10.73 0.91
CA ARG A 58 -9.52 11.10 -0.02
C ARG A 58 -9.95 10.97 -1.48
N LYS A 59 -10.78 9.98 -1.83
CA LYS A 59 -11.33 9.82 -3.19
C LYS A 59 -12.34 10.92 -3.51
N MET A 60 -13.21 11.28 -2.57
CA MET A 60 -14.18 12.38 -2.72
C MET A 60 -13.49 13.72 -2.92
N ARG A 61 -12.47 14.06 -2.10
CA ARG A 61 -11.67 15.28 -2.29
C ARG A 61 -11.02 15.36 -3.67
N PHE A 62 -10.54 14.24 -4.19
CA PHE A 62 -9.93 14.18 -5.52
C PHE A 62 -10.94 14.29 -6.67
N ALA A 63 -12.21 13.95 -6.42
CA ALA A 63 -13.29 14.10 -7.38
C ALA A 63 -13.90 15.51 -7.37
N GLN A 64 -13.88 16.18 -6.21
CA GLN A 64 -14.44 17.52 -6.00
C GLN A 64 -13.45 18.64 -6.36
N GLY A 65 -12.15 18.32 -6.47
CA GLY A 65 -11.08 19.24 -6.90
C GLY A 65 -10.63 19.07 -8.36
N ARG A 66 -11.49 18.49 -9.21
CA ARG A 66 -11.42 18.63 -10.66
C ARG A 66 -12.51 19.57 -11.13
#